data_AF-P73994-F1
#
_entry.id   AF-P73994-F1
#
_cell.length_a   1.000
_cell.length_b   1.000
_cell.length_c   1.000
_cell.angle_alpha   90.00
_cell.angle_beta   90.00
_cell.angle_gamma   90.00
#
_symmetry.space_group_name_H-M   'P 1'
#
loop_
_entity.id
_entity.type
_entity.pdbx_description
1 polymer ?
#
loop_
_entity_poly.entity_id
_entity_poly.type
_entity_poly.pdbx_seq_one_letter_code
_entity_poly.pdbx_strand_id
1 'polypeptide(L)'
;MATTPQEVWQLLGELAQAQKETERLLKEQSQEADRRFQETERLLKEQSQRLLGQLGNRLGEFVEYQVRPAAVRLFRERGIDVHEISTDLSVQKNGQGLEIDLLVVNGNEAIAIEVKSKLDKEDVDEHLERMSKFKRLLPRYQPLKILGAVAAMVVPNQIASYAYRKGLFVIAQSGDDLMILNDAKFRPKAW
;
A
#
# COMPACT_ATOMS: atom_id res chain seq x y z
N MET A 1 -79.46 13.30 -13.33
CA MET A 1 -79.75 11.87 -13.42
C MET A 1 -79.07 11.20 -12.24
N ALA A 2 -79.80 10.44 -11.44
CA ALA A 2 -79.24 9.77 -10.26
C ALA A 2 -78.56 8.47 -10.72
N THR A 3 -77.32 8.25 -10.30
CA THR A 3 -76.56 7.03 -10.59
C THR A 3 -77.32 5.81 -10.09
N THR A 4 -77.50 4.82 -10.95
CA THR A 4 -78.16 3.57 -10.58
C THR A 4 -77.25 2.68 -9.74
N PRO A 5 -77.79 1.83 -8.85
CA PRO A 5 -76.98 0.89 -8.07
C PRO A 5 -76.05 0.01 -8.92
N GLN A 6 -76.47 -0.40 -10.13
CA GLN A 6 -75.62 -1.17 -11.06
C GLN A 6 -74.39 -0.38 -11.53
N GLU A 7 -74.53 0.90 -11.87
CA GLU A 7 -73.41 1.76 -12.30
C GLU A 7 -72.40 1.96 -11.16
N VAL A 8 -72.86 2.05 -9.91
CA VAL A 8 -71.99 2.13 -8.73
C VAL A 8 -71.18 0.84 -8.54
N TRP A 9 -71.80 -0.34 -8.69
CA TRP A 9 -71.10 -1.62 -8.59
C TRP A 9 -70.05 -1.82 -9.68
N GLN A 10 -70.34 -1.36 -10.89
CA GLN A 10 -69.39 -1.43 -12.00
C GLN A 10 -68.16 -0.54 -11.75
N LEU A 11 -68.37 0.71 -11.31
CA LEU A 11 -67.29 1.62 -10.92
C LEU A 11 -66.43 1.08 -9.77
N LEU A 12 -67.04 0.43 -8.77
CA LEU A 12 -66.31 -0.23 -7.68
C LEU A 12 -65.45 -1.40 -8.18
N GLY A 13 -65.96 -2.18 -9.14
CA GLY A 13 -65.21 -3.27 -9.77
C GLY A 13 -64.00 -2.76 -10.56
N GLU A 14 -64.18 -1.71 -11.35
CA GLU A 14 -63.11 -1.05 -12.10
C GLU A 14 -62.05 -0.43 -11.17
N LEU A 15 -62.48 0.23 -10.08
CA LEU A 15 -61.57 0.78 -9.07
C LEU A 15 -60.74 -0.31 -8.38
N ALA A 16 -61.36 -1.45 -8.05
CA ALA A 16 -60.66 -2.57 -7.43
C ALA A 16 -59.61 -3.21 -8.36
N GLN A 17 -59.88 -3.26 -9.67
CA GLN A 17 -58.90 -3.72 -10.66
C GLN A 17 -57.76 -2.72 -10.83
N ALA A 18 -58.07 -1.43 -10.93
CA ALA A 18 -57.07 -0.37 -11.02
C ALA A 18 -56.15 -0.33 -9.79
N GLN A 19 -56.69 -0.57 -8.58
CA GLN A 19 -55.87 -0.71 -7.37
C GLN A 19 -54.92 -1.90 -7.43
N LYS A 20 -55.40 -3.09 -7.85
CA LYS A 20 -54.55 -4.28 -7.99
C LYS A 20 -53.42 -4.08 -9.00
N GLU A 21 -53.71 -3.43 -10.12
CA GLU A 21 -52.71 -3.12 -11.14
C GLU A 21 -51.68 -2.11 -10.61
N THR A 22 -52.13 -1.10 -9.86
CA THR A 22 -51.26 -0.13 -9.20
C THR A 22 -50.33 -0.79 -8.17
N GLU A 23 -50.87 -1.67 -7.32
CA GLU A 23 -50.07 -2.43 -6.35
C GLU A 23 -49.02 -3.32 -7.06
N ARG A 24 -49.40 -3.96 -8.17
CA ARG A 24 -48.47 -4.77 -8.96
C ARG A 24 -47.35 -3.92 -9.54
N LEU A 25 -47.68 -2.80 -10.16
CA LEU A 25 -46.70 -1.87 -10.75
C LEU A 25 -45.76 -1.30 -9.69
N LEU A 26 -46.29 -0.88 -8.53
CA LEU A 26 -45.48 -0.39 -7.41
C LEU A 26 -44.52 -1.46 -6.90
N LYS A 27 -44.97 -2.72 -6.80
CA LYS A 27 -44.10 -3.83 -6.39
C LYS A 27 -43.00 -4.12 -7.41
N GLU A 28 -43.33 -4.11 -8.71
CA GLU A 28 -42.35 -4.28 -9.79
C GLU A 28 -41.32 -3.14 -9.79
N GLN A 29 -41.77 -1.88 -9.66
CA GLN A 29 -40.89 -0.71 -9.56
C GLN A 29 -40.00 -0.76 -8.31
N SER A 30 -40.54 -1.17 -7.17
CA SER A 30 -39.75 -1.33 -5.94
C SER A 30 -38.67 -2.39 -6.11
N GLN A 31 -38.99 -3.54 -6.71
CA GLN A 31 -38.01 -4.60 -6.96
C GLN A 31 -36.93 -4.17 -7.95
N GLU A 32 -37.30 -3.43 -9.00
CA GLU A 32 -36.31 -2.92 -9.94
C GLU A 32 -35.44 -1.81 -9.33
N ALA A 33 -36.03 -0.93 -8.51
CA ALA A 33 -35.27 0.06 -7.74
C ALA A 33 -34.27 -0.61 -6.79
N ASP A 34 -34.69 -1.64 -6.06
CA ASP A 34 -33.82 -2.42 -5.17
C ASP A 34 -32.66 -3.08 -5.93
N ARG A 35 -32.95 -3.67 -7.11
CA ARG A 35 -31.90 -4.27 -7.96
C ARG A 35 -30.91 -3.23 -8.46
N ARG A 36 -31.40 -2.10 -8.98
CA ARG A 36 -30.53 -0.99 -9.45
C ARG A 36 -29.70 -0.41 -8.31
N PHE A 37 -30.27 -0.31 -7.12
CA PHE A 37 -29.57 0.16 -5.93
C PHE A 37 -28.43 -0.80 -5.54
N GLN A 38 -28.70 -2.10 -5.47
CA GLN A 38 -27.68 -3.12 -5.19
C GLN A 38 -26.57 -3.15 -6.25
N GLU A 39 -26.91 -3.03 -7.52
CA GLU A 39 -25.93 -2.93 -8.61
C GLU A 39 -25.05 -1.68 -8.48
N THR A 40 -25.68 -0.54 -8.16
CA THR A 40 -24.96 0.72 -7.92
C THR A 40 -24.02 0.61 -6.73
N GLU A 41 -24.46 0.04 -5.61
CA GLU A 41 -23.64 -0.18 -4.42
C GLU A 41 -22.42 -1.07 -4.75
N ARG A 42 -22.65 -2.14 -5.52
CA ARG A 42 -21.57 -3.02 -5.98
C ARG A 42 -20.56 -2.29 -6.85
N LEU A 43 -21.03 -1.55 -7.86
CA LEU A 43 -20.15 -0.78 -8.76
C LEU A 43 -19.35 0.28 -8.00
N LEU A 44 -19.99 1.01 -7.07
CA LEU A 44 -19.31 1.99 -6.22
C LEU A 44 -18.23 1.35 -5.35
N LYS A 45 -18.50 0.17 -4.77
CA LYS A 45 -17.52 -0.56 -3.98
C LYS A 45 -16.33 -1.03 -4.82
N GLU A 46 -16.59 -1.61 -5.99
CA GLU A 46 -15.54 -2.07 -6.91
C GLU A 46 -14.68 -0.90 -7.43
N GLN A 47 -15.31 0.22 -7.80
CA GLN A 47 -14.60 1.44 -8.23
C GLN A 47 -13.79 2.05 -7.08
N SER A 48 -14.35 2.14 -5.88
CA SER A 48 -13.65 2.68 -4.70
C SER A 48 -12.41 1.85 -4.37
N GLN A 49 -12.53 0.52 -4.35
CA GLN A 49 -11.39 -0.38 -4.11
C GLN A 49 -10.31 -0.22 -5.17
N ARG A 50 -10.69 -0.12 -6.45
CA ARG A 50 -9.74 0.09 -7.55
C ARG A 50 -9.00 1.43 -7.43
N LEU A 51 -9.71 2.51 -7.13
CA LEU A 51 -9.12 3.83 -6.97
C LEU A 51 -8.16 3.89 -5.78
N LEU A 52 -8.55 3.31 -4.63
CA LEU A 52 -7.69 3.22 -3.45
C LEU A 52 -6.40 2.43 -3.74
N GLY A 53 -6.51 1.30 -4.44
CA GLY A 53 -5.34 0.53 -4.86
C GLY A 53 -4.41 1.30 -5.80
N GLN A 54 -4.97 1.99 -6.80
CA GLN A 54 -4.18 2.81 -7.72
C GLN A 54 -3.48 3.98 -7.02
N LEU A 55 -4.16 4.65 -6.09
CA LEU A 55 -3.56 5.71 -5.28
C LEU A 55 -2.47 5.18 -4.36
N GLY A 56 -2.68 4.03 -3.73
CA GLY A 56 -1.68 3.37 -2.90
C GLY A 56 -0.39 3.08 -3.66
N ASN A 57 -0.49 2.52 -4.87
CA ASN A 57 0.67 2.24 -5.71
C ASN A 57 1.41 3.51 -6.12
N ARG A 58 0.69 4.57 -6.53
CA ARG A 58 1.30 5.86 -6.89
C ARG A 58 1.99 6.53 -5.71
N LEU A 59 1.44 6.39 -4.50
CA LEU A 59 2.09 6.87 -3.29
C LEU A 59 3.38 6.10 -3.01
N GLY A 60 3.38 4.77 -3.18
CA GLY A 60 4.60 3.95 -3.09
C GLY A 60 5.71 4.43 -4.03
N GLU A 61 5.39 4.55 -5.32
CA GLU A 61 6.30 5.08 -6.35
C GLU A 61 6.85 6.46 -5.96
N PHE A 62 5.98 7.36 -5.51
CA PHE A 62 6.38 8.71 -5.10
C PHE A 62 7.37 8.72 -3.93
N VAL A 63 7.16 7.87 -2.92
CA VAL A 63 8.08 7.75 -1.79
C VAL A 63 9.43 7.23 -2.26
N GLU A 64 9.47 6.20 -3.09
CA GLU A 64 10.72 5.68 -3.65
C GLU A 64 11.49 6.75 -4.44
N TYR A 65 10.80 7.53 -5.27
CA TYR A 65 11.43 8.61 -6.03
C TYR A 65 12.04 9.70 -5.14
N GLN A 66 11.50 9.93 -3.93
CA GLN A 66 12.12 10.83 -2.94
C GLN A 66 13.31 10.18 -2.23
N VAL A 67 13.21 8.89 -1.88
CA VAL A 67 14.27 8.19 -1.15
C VAL A 67 15.51 7.97 -2.01
N ARG A 68 15.35 7.60 -3.29
CA ARG A 68 16.46 7.31 -4.23
C ARG A 68 17.58 8.37 -4.23
N PRO A 69 17.31 9.66 -4.48
CA PRO A 69 18.35 10.70 -4.47
C PRO A 69 18.86 11.03 -3.04
N ALA A 70 18.00 10.94 -2.03
CA ALA A 70 18.38 11.24 -0.65
C ALA A 70 19.31 10.18 -0.05
N ALA A 71 19.09 8.90 -0.36
CA ALA A 71 19.88 7.79 0.18
C ALA A 71 21.39 7.98 -0.08
N VAL A 72 21.77 8.34 -1.31
CA VAL A 72 23.18 8.58 -1.66
C VAL A 72 23.77 9.71 -0.82
N ARG A 73 23.07 10.85 -0.73
CA ARG A 73 23.51 11.99 0.08
C ARG A 73 23.67 11.60 1.55
N LEU A 74 22.64 10.99 2.13
CA LEU A 74 22.58 10.64 3.54
C LEU A 74 23.66 9.62 3.95
N PHE A 75 23.94 8.63 3.11
CA PHE A 75 24.98 7.65 3.41
C PHE A 75 26.40 8.21 3.22
N ARG A 76 26.61 9.10 2.25
CA ARG A 76 27.87 9.84 2.12
C ARG A 76 28.14 10.72 3.33
N GLU A 77 27.13 11.42 3.84
CA GLU A 77 27.21 12.20 5.09
C GLU A 77 27.53 11.31 6.31
N ARG A 78 27.16 10.04 6.27
CA ARG A 78 27.54 9.01 7.28
C ARG A 78 28.91 8.39 7.04
N GLY A 79 29.66 8.86 6.05
CA GLY A 79 30.99 8.34 5.72
C GLY A 79 30.99 7.05 4.90
N ILE A 80 29.85 6.65 4.35
CA ILE A 80 29.72 5.51 3.44
C ILE A 80 29.60 6.05 2.01
N ASP A 81 30.71 6.04 1.27
CA ASP A 81 30.80 6.66 -0.05
C ASP A 81 30.16 5.82 -1.18
N VAL A 82 28.85 5.60 -1.09
CA VAL A 82 28.04 4.93 -2.11
C VAL A 82 27.96 5.77 -3.39
N HIS A 83 27.98 5.08 -4.52
CA HIS A 83 27.95 5.72 -5.85
C HIS A 83 27.18 4.92 -6.88
N GLU A 84 26.96 3.63 -6.65
CA GLU A 84 26.08 2.80 -7.48
C GLU A 84 24.69 2.72 -6.86
N ILE A 85 23.66 2.84 -7.69
CA ILE A 85 22.26 2.72 -7.29
C ILE A 85 21.63 1.63 -8.17
N SER A 86 20.93 0.68 -7.55
CA SER A 86 20.05 -0.27 -8.22
C SER A 86 18.67 -0.19 -7.58
N THR A 87 17.63 -0.12 -8.39
CA THR A 87 16.24 -0.03 -7.92
C THR A 87 15.50 -1.29 -8.30
N ASP A 88 14.42 -1.61 -7.57
CA ASP A 88 13.50 -2.69 -7.93
C ASP A 88 14.22 -4.03 -8.09
N LEU A 89 15.21 -4.30 -7.22
CA LEU A 89 16.06 -5.47 -7.31
C LEU A 89 15.28 -6.71 -6.87
N SER A 90 14.80 -7.48 -7.85
CA SER A 90 14.06 -8.72 -7.61
C SER A 90 14.86 -9.94 -8.06
N VAL A 91 14.89 -10.97 -7.21
CA VAL A 91 15.48 -12.28 -7.51
C VAL A 91 14.54 -13.39 -7.08
N GLN A 92 14.33 -14.37 -7.95
CA GLN A 92 13.61 -15.61 -7.67
C GLN A 92 14.54 -16.79 -7.93
N LYS A 93 14.78 -17.62 -6.91
CA LYS A 93 15.64 -18.81 -7.03
C LYS A 93 15.18 -19.90 -6.07
N ASN A 94 15.02 -21.13 -6.58
CA ASN A 94 14.65 -22.32 -5.80
C ASN A 94 13.40 -22.11 -4.91
N GLY A 95 12.37 -21.44 -5.45
CA GLY A 95 11.13 -21.14 -4.71
C GLY A 95 11.26 -20.06 -3.63
N GLN A 96 12.41 -19.38 -3.54
CA GLN A 96 12.63 -18.25 -2.65
C GLN A 96 12.76 -16.96 -3.46
N GLY A 97 12.05 -15.92 -3.01
CA GLY A 97 12.13 -14.57 -3.55
C GLY A 97 12.90 -13.62 -2.63
N LEU A 98 13.55 -12.63 -3.22
CA LEU A 98 14.08 -11.45 -2.55
C LEU A 98 13.73 -10.24 -3.42
N GLU A 99 13.16 -9.21 -2.81
CA GLU A 99 12.85 -7.94 -3.45
C GLU A 99 13.41 -6.84 -2.57
N ILE A 100 14.17 -5.91 -3.16
CA ILE A 100 14.77 -4.78 -2.47
C ILE A 100 14.47 -3.54 -3.32
N ASP A 101 13.72 -2.60 -2.76
CA ASP A 101 13.28 -1.39 -3.48
C ASP A 101 14.47 -0.55 -3.94
N LEU A 102 15.48 -0.42 -3.07
CA LEU A 102 16.69 0.34 -3.35
C LEU A 102 17.94 -0.30 -2.76
N LEU A 103 18.94 -0.54 -3.59
CA LEU A 103 20.27 -0.98 -3.19
C LEU A 103 21.28 0.10 -3.58
N VAL A 104 22.01 0.61 -2.59
CA VAL A 104 23.14 1.53 -2.82
C VAL A 104 24.45 0.85 -2.47
N VAL A 105 25.45 1.00 -3.33
CA VAL A 105 26.68 0.19 -3.28
C VAL A 105 27.92 1.06 -3.45
N ASN A 106 29.00 0.68 -2.76
CA ASN A 106 30.38 1.06 -3.07
C ASN A 106 31.26 -0.20 -3.18
N GLY A 107 32.58 -0.03 -3.28
CA GLY A 107 33.52 -1.15 -3.43
C GLY A 107 33.55 -2.16 -2.27
N ASN A 108 33.06 -1.80 -1.08
CA ASN A 108 33.18 -2.61 0.15
C ASN A 108 31.85 -2.89 0.85
N GLU A 109 30.85 -2.02 0.67
CA GLU A 109 29.58 -1.99 1.41
C GLU A 109 28.41 -1.87 0.44
N ALA A 110 27.33 -2.58 0.76
CA ALA A 110 26.05 -2.45 0.07
C ALA A 110 24.95 -2.26 1.12
N ILE A 111 24.05 -1.31 0.89
CA ILE A 111 22.94 -1.01 1.80
C ILE A 111 21.64 -1.29 1.07
N ALA A 112 20.92 -2.30 1.55
CA ALA A 112 19.60 -2.67 1.04
C ALA A 112 18.51 -1.92 1.83
N ILE A 113 17.68 -1.18 1.11
CA ILE A 113 16.73 -0.21 1.64
C ILE A 113 15.32 -0.65 1.23
N GLU A 114 14.48 -0.90 2.22
CA GLU A 114 13.04 -1.05 2.05
C GLU A 114 12.37 0.31 2.21
N VAL A 115 11.41 0.63 1.34
CA VAL A 115 10.73 1.92 1.25
C VAL A 115 9.23 1.73 1.47
N LYS A 116 8.66 2.48 2.41
CA LYS A 116 7.22 2.46 2.72
C LYS A 116 6.63 3.86 2.81
N SER A 117 5.36 4.01 2.51
CA SER A 117 4.65 5.28 2.80
C SER A 117 4.53 5.51 4.30
N LYS A 118 4.20 4.45 5.04
CA LYS A 118 4.20 4.40 6.50
C LYS A 118 4.85 3.09 6.93
N LEU A 119 5.82 3.18 7.83
CA LEU A 119 6.52 2.02 8.35
C LEU A 119 5.77 1.42 9.54
N ASP A 120 5.52 0.12 9.49
CA ASP A 120 5.06 -0.68 10.62
C ASP A 120 6.10 -1.72 11.06
N LYS A 121 5.72 -2.59 12.01
CA LYS A 121 6.66 -3.56 12.59
C LYS A 121 6.87 -4.73 11.63
N GLU A 122 5.80 -5.15 10.98
CA GLU A 122 5.76 -6.23 10.01
C GLU A 122 6.71 -5.93 8.84
N ASP A 123 6.69 -4.70 8.32
CA ASP A 123 7.63 -4.21 7.29
C ASP A 123 9.10 -4.41 7.71
N VAL A 124 9.43 -4.07 8.95
CA VAL A 124 10.78 -4.21 9.50
C VAL A 124 11.16 -5.69 9.60
N ASP A 125 10.25 -6.53 10.08
CA ASP A 125 10.49 -7.96 10.24
C ASP A 125 10.67 -8.66 8.88
N GLU A 126 9.82 -8.35 7.91
CA GLU A 126 9.95 -8.84 6.53
C GLU A 126 11.28 -8.42 5.90
N HIS A 127 11.70 -7.17 6.09
CA HIS A 127 13.00 -6.72 5.59
C HIS A 127 14.15 -7.48 6.27
N LEU A 128 14.09 -7.73 7.57
CA LEU A 128 15.10 -8.54 8.26
C LEU A 128 15.16 -9.97 7.71
N GLU A 129 14.03 -10.56 7.35
CA GLU A 129 13.98 -11.86 6.67
C GLU A 129 14.64 -11.80 5.29
N ARG A 130 14.35 -10.76 4.49
CA ARG A 130 15.01 -10.46 3.21
C ARG A 130 16.53 -10.38 3.38
N MET A 131 16.99 -9.62 4.37
CA MET A 131 18.41 -9.47 4.69
C MET A 131 19.08 -10.80 5.06
N SER A 132 18.39 -11.69 5.81
CA SER A 132 18.93 -12.99 6.22
C SER A 132 19.26 -13.94 5.06
N LYS A 133 18.62 -13.75 3.91
CA LYS A 133 18.81 -14.56 2.69
C LYS A 133 19.57 -13.83 1.58
N PHE A 134 19.95 -12.56 1.80
CA PHE A 134 20.52 -11.69 0.77
C PHE A 134 21.73 -12.31 0.07
N LYS A 135 22.81 -12.65 0.80
CA LYS A 135 24.03 -13.23 0.22
C LYS A 135 23.82 -14.60 -0.41
N ARG A 136 22.85 -15.38 0.08
CA ARG A 136 22.50 -16.70 -0.48
C ARG A 136 21.85 -16.56 -1.86
N LEU A 137 20.96 -15.58 -2.02
CA LEU A 137 20.23 -15.35 -3.28
C LEU A 137 21.01 -14.47 -4.26
N LEU A 138 21.88 -13.59 -3.77
CA LEU A 138 22.74 -12.70 -4.55
C LEU A 138 24.23 -12.96 -4.24
N PRO A 139 24.80 -14.09 -4.68
CA PRO A 139 26.18 -14.48 -4.34
C PRO A 139 27.23 -13.48 -4.85
N ARG A 140 26.94 -12.67 -5.87
CA ARG A 140 27.83 -11.61 -6.35
C ARG A 140 28.17 -10.54 -5.29
N TYR A 141 27.34 -10.37 -4.26
CA TYR A 141 27.59 -9.44 -3.16
C TYR A 141 28.21 -10.09 -1.92
N GLN A 142 28.58 -11.39 -1.98
CA GLN A 142 29.30 -12.09 -0.89
C GLN A 142 30.50 -11.32 -0.30
N PRO A 143 31.41 -10.73 -1.12
CA PRO A 143 32.58 -10.05 -0.58
C PRO A 143 32.25 -8.72 0.10
N LEU A 144 31.05 -8.16 -0.14
CA LEU A 144 30.63 -6.89 0.45
C LEU A 144 30.06 -7.09 1.84
N LYS A 145 30.18 -6.05 2.66
CA LYS A 145 29.46 -5.92 3.92
C LYS A 145 28.05 -5.41 3.63
N ILE A 146 27.05 -6.26 3.86
CA ILE A 146 25.65 -5.93 3.58
C ILE A 146 25.04 -5.29 4.81
N LEU A 147 24.52 -4.08 4.67
CA LEU A 147 23.81 -3.33 5.69
C LEU A 147 22.36 -3.16 5.27
N GLY A 148 21.47 -2.89 6.23
CA GLY A 148 20.05 -2.71 5.96
C GLY A 148 19.57 -1.34 6.38
N ALA A 149 18.60 -0.80 5.65
CA ALA A 149 17.86 0.39 6.02
C ALA A 149 16.37 0.23 5.75
N VAL A 150 15.57 1.00 6.47
CA VAL A 150 14.14 1.23 6.21
C VAL A 150 13.93 2.72 6.02
N ALA A 151 13.13 3.09 5.02
CA ALA A 151 12.80 4.46 4.71
C ALA A 151 11.28 4.63 4.64
N ALA A 152 10.73 5.64 5.31
CA ALA A 152 9.33 5.97 5.13
C ALA A 152 9.00 7.44 5.38
N MET A 153 7.89 7.90 4.81
CA MET A 153 7.37 9.25 5.08
C MET A 153 6.84 9.34 6.51
N VAL A 154 6.14 8.30 6.98
CA VAL A 154 5.63 8.23 8.35
C VAL A 154 6.31 7.09 9.10
N VAL A 155 7.12 7.43 10.11
CA VAL A 155 7.78 6.44 10.99
C VAL A 155 7.35 6.70 12.45
N PRO A 156 6.50 5.84 13.04
CA PRO A 156 6.18 5.94 14.46
C PRO A 156 7.43 5.73 15.33
N ASN A 157 7.59 6.51 16.40
CA ASN A 157 8.78 6.46 17.27
C ASN A 157 9.12 5.05 17.79
N GLN A 158 8.09 4.26 18.11
CA GLN A 158 8.26 2.87 18.57
C GLN A 158 8.84 1.96 17.49
N ILE A 159 8.46 2.18 16.22
CA ILE A 159 8.94 1.42 15.07
C ILE A 159 10.34 1.87 14.70
N ALA A 160 10.63 3.18 14.71
CA ALA A 160 12.00 3.70 14.56
C ALA A 160 12.95 3.08 15.59
N SER A 161 12.55 3.07 16.86
CA SER A 161 13.33 2.47 17.95
C SER A 161 13.52 0.96 17.76
N TYR A 162 12.51 0.27 17.22
CA TYR A 162 12.58 -1.15 16.92
C TYR A 162 13.59 -1.43 15.81
N ALA A 163 13.47 -0.77 14.65
CA ALA A 163 14.39 -0.90 13.53
C ALA A 163 15.84 -0.54 13.91
N TYR A 164 16.01 0.55 14.69
CA TYR A 164 17.31 0.93 15.27
C TYR A 164 17.92 -0.23 16.07
N ARG A 165 17.16 -0.82 17.00
CA ARG A 165 17.66 -1.95 17.83
C ARG A 165 17.96 -3.21 17.03
N LYS A 166 17.33 -3.37 15.86
CA LYS A 166 17.61 -4.48 14.93
C LYS A 166 18.83 -4.23 14.04
N GLY A 167 19.48 -3.07 14.19
CA GLY A 167 20.69 -2.71 13.46
C GLY A 167 20.42 -2.17 12.06
N LEU A 168 19.22 -1.66 11.80
CA LEU A 168 18.85 -1.01 10.55
C LEU A 168 19.03 0.51 10.65
N PHE A 169 19.50 1.12 9.56
CA PHE A 169 19.33 2.56 9.39
C PHE A 169 17.84 2.89 9.23
N VAL A 170 17.41 4.02 9.77
CA VAL A 170 16.03 4.48 9.72
C VAL A 170 16.05 5.85 9.06
N ILE A 171 15.49 5.92 7.85
CA ILE A 171 15.35 7.16 7.08
C ILE A 171 13.90 7.63 7.21
N ALA A 172 13.70 8.89 7.58
CA ALA A 172 12.37 9.47 7.71
C ALA A 172 12.33 10.92 7.23
N GLN A 173 11.13 11.41 6.96
CA GLN A 173 10.90 12.82 6.65
C GLN A 173 11.17 13.71 7.86
N SER A 174 11.83 14.84 7.61
CA SER A 174 12.12 15.91 8.55
C SER A 174 11.96 17.26 7.87
N GLY A 175 10.81 17.91 8.08
CA GLY A 175 10.44 19.09 7.31
C GLY A 175 10.33 18.73 5.82
N ASP A 176 11.05 19.46 4.98
CA ASP A 176 11.02 19.30 3.52
C ASP A 176 12.05 18.30 2.98
N ASP A 177 12.83 17.63 3.84
CA ASP A 177 13.88 16.69 3.43
C ASP A 177 13.81 15.36 4.19
N LEU A 178 14.59 14.37 3.74
CA LEU A 178 14.80 13.09 4.40
C LEU A 178 16.07 13.12 5.26
N MET A 179 16.04 12.45 6.41
CA MET A 179 17.19 12.30 7.31
C MET A 179 17.31 10.89 7.86
N ILE A 180 18.53 10.49 8.24
CA ILE A 180 18.77 9.28 9.03
C ILE A 180 18.55 9.59 10.51
N LEU A 181 17.55 8.96 11.13
CA LEU A 181 17.15 9.15 12.53
C LEU A 181 18.14 8.53 13.53
N ASN A 182 18.98 7.58 13.11
CA ASN A 182 19.93 6.92 13.99
C ASN A 182 20.93 7.93 14.56
N ASP A 183 21.23 7.88 15.85
CA ASP A 183 22.26 8.73 16.44
C ASP A 183 23.69 8.37 15.97
N ALA A 184 24.68 9.14 16.44
CA ALA A 184 26.10 8.91 16.12
C ALA A 184 26.68 7.64 16.80
N LYS A 185 25.98 7.08 17.80
CA LYS A 185 26.42 5.87 18.53
C LYS A 185 25.93 4.59 17.85
N PHE A 186 24.97 4.71 16.94
CA PHE A 186 24.41 3.61 16.18
C PHE A 186 25.49 2.79 15.47
N ARG A 187 25.37 1.46 15.57
CA ARG A 187 26.20 0.51 14.83
C ARG A 187 25.28 -0.37 13.99
N PRO A 188 25.35 -0.28 12.65
CA PRO A 188 24.51 -1.11 11.80
C PRO A 188 24.93 -2.57 11.93
N LYS A 189 23.94 -3.47 11.87
CA LYS A 189 24.20 -4.90 11.74
C LYS A 189 24.73 -5.17 10.33
N ALA A 190 25.65 -6.11 10.21
CA ALA A 190 26.09 -6.64 8.92
C ALA A 190 25.49 -8.05 8.71
N TRP A 191 25.06 -8.34 7.49
CA TRP A 191 24.50 -9.63 7.06
C TRP A 191 25.43 -10.37 6.09
#